data_AF-A0A7C3SGF4-F1
#
_entry.id   AF-A0A7C3SGF4-F1
#
_cell.length_a   1.000
_cell.length_b   1.000
_cell.length_c   1.000
_cell.angle_alpha   90.00
_cell.angle_beta   90.00
_cell.angle_gamma   90.00
#
_symmetry.space_group_name_H-M   'P 1'
#
loop_
_entity.id
_entity.type
_entity.pdbx_description
1 polymer ?
#
loop_
_entity_poly.entity_id
_entity_poly.type
_entity_poly.pdbx_seq_one_letter_code
_entity_poly.pdbx_strand_id
1 'polypeptide(L)'
;MFRFDLTIREVLARWPRVSTSLADLQLQGYRVPLVTGPAETDLAGALTYYFNSYQQLQRITFQGTTGDGRELVRFLTAQYGFQRRLTNDPSLFVYEVPRLGGPPQSILRLKLAPTLKADMPHQRFDVWLVIERPEEPPKPFWQRTDR
;
A
#
# COMPACT_ATOMS: atom_id res chain seq x y z
N MET A 1 -10.26 0.80 1.25
CA MET A 1 -9.61 -0.22 0.40
C MET A 1 -8.31 -0.73 1.02
N PHE A 2 -7.46 0.15 1.57
CA PHE A 2 -6.32 -0.23 2.42
C PHE A 2 -6.81 -0.43 3.85
N ARG A 3 -7.16 -1.65 4.24
CA ARG A 3 -7.52 -2.01 5.63
C ARG A 3 -7.14 -3.45 5.92
N PHE A 4 -6.67 -3.73 7.13
CA PHE A 4 -6.19 -5.06 7.56
C PHE A 4 -7.26 -5.91 8.26
N ASP A 5 -8.47 -5.39 8.43
CA ASP A 5 -9.64 -6.07 8.96
C ASP A 5 -10.38 -6.92 7.91
N LEU A 6 -10.03 -6.77 6.62
CA LEU A 6 -10.69 -7.45 5.52
C LEU A 6 -10.42 -8.96 5.52
N THR A 7 -11.50 -9.72 5.35
CA THR A 7 -11.50 -11.16 5.11
C THR A 7 -11.46 -11.49 3.62
N ILE A 8 -11.07 -12.72 3.29
CA ILE A 8 -11.13 -13.24 1.90
C ILE A 8 -12.56 -13.11 1.35
N ARG A 9 -13.59 -13.47 2.15
CA ARG A 9 -14.99 -13.38 1.74
C ARG A 9 -15.39 -11.96 1.35
N GLU A 10 -15.01 -10.96 2.13
CA GLU A 10 -15.31 -9.56 1.83
C GLU A 10 -14.58 -9.07 0.58
N VAL A 11 -13.34 -9.51 0.34
CA VAL A 11 -12.61 -9.20 -0.90
C VAL A 11 -13.35 -9.79 -2.10
N LEU A 12 -13.71 -11.07 -2.05
CA LEU A 12 -14.43 -11.74 -3.14
C LEU A 12 -15.83 -11.16 -3.39
N ALA A 13 -16.52 -10.69 -2.34
CA ALA A 13 -17.84 -10.08 -2.47
C ALA A 13 -17.78 -8.63 -2.99
N ARG A 14 -16.71 -7.88 -2.64
CA ARG A 14 -16.57 -6.47 -3.03
C ARG A 14 -16.15 -6.30 -4.48
N TRP A 15 -15.30 -7.18 -5.01
CA TRP A 15 -14.65 -6.97 -6.30
C TRP A 15 -15.25 -7.87 -7.38
N PRO A 16 -15.72 -7.32 -8.51
CA PRO A 16 -16.38 -8.11 -9.57
C PRO A 16 -15.43 -9.07 -10.27
N ARG A 17 -14.11 -8.80 -10.22
CA ARG A 17 -13.07 -9.66 -10.77
C ARG A 17 -11.90 -9.71 -9.81
N VAL A 18 -11.48 -10.93 -9.47
CA VAL A 18 -10.32 -11.19 -8.62
C VAL A 18 -9.42 -12.19 -9.33
N SER A 19 -8.14 -11.86 -9.44
CA SER A 19 -7.10 -12.77 -9.93
C SER A 19 -6.31 -13.31 -8.75
N THR A 20 -6.24 -14.63 -8.64
CA THR A 20 -5.36 -15.32 -7.69
C THR A 20 -4.01 -15.55 -8.39
N SER A 21 -2.94 -14.90 -7.95
CA SER A 21 -1.64 -14.94 -8.62
C SER A 21 -0.51 -15.21 -7.63
N LEU A 22 0.36 -16.14 -8.06
CA LEU A 22 1.60 -16.70 -7.49
C LEU A 22 1.96 -16.35 -6.03
N ALA A 23 1.98 -17.43 -5.25
CA ALA A 23 2.44 -17.51 -3.89
C ALA A 23 3.84 -16.91 -3.72
N ASP A 24 3.92 -15.80 -2.99
CA ASP A 24 5.00 -15.68 -2.00
C ASP A 24 4.89 -16.96 -1.14
N LEU A 25 6.00 -17.65 -0.82
CA LEU A 25 5.99 -19.05 -0.33
C LEU A 25 5.05 -19.32 0.85
N GLN A 26 4.59 -18.27 1.54
CA GLN A 26 3.65 -18.33 2.66
C GLN A 26 2.38 -17.47 2.51
N LEU A 27 2.20 -16.72 1.42
CA LEU A 27 1.07 -15.80 1.25
C LEU A 27 0.26 -16.06 -0.04
N GLN A 28 -1.06 -16.12 0.13
CA GLN A 28 -2.02 -16.17 -0.96
C GLN A 28 -2.45 -14.77 -1.38
N GLY A 29 -2.14 -14.38 -2.62
CA GLY A 29 -2.50 -13.08 -3.19
C GLY A 29 -3.87 -13.07 -3.88
N TYR A 30 -4.65 -12.02 -3.63
CA TYR A 30 -5.91 -11.69 -4.30
C TYR A 30 -5.80 -10.30 -4.94
N ARG A 31 -5.60 -10.27 -6.27
CA ARG A 31 -5.37 -9.05 -7.05
C ARG A 31 -6.66 -8.58 -7.72
N VAL A 32 -6.91 -7.28 -7.65
CA VAL A 32 -8.11 -6.63 -8.19
C VAL A 32 -7.74 -5.35 -8.93
N PRO A 33 -8.46 -4.97 -10.01
CA PRO A 33 -8.35 -3.66 -10.60
C PRO A 33 -8.92 -2.60 -9.64
N LEU A 34 -8.23 -1.47 -9.49
CA LEU A 34 -8.67 -0.35 -8.68
C LEU A 34 -8.65 0.93 -9.52
N VAL A 35 -9.77 1.63 -9.54
CA VAL A 35 -9.91 3.03 -9.98
C VAL A 35 -10.74 3.75 -8.92
N THR A 36 -10.22 4.80 -8.30
CA THR A 36 -10.93 5.49 -7.19
C THR A 36 -11.85 6.60 -7.65
N GLY A 37 -11.65 7.15 -8.85
CA GLY A 37 -12.46 8.23 -9.41
C GLY A 37 -11.77 8.95 -10.59
N PRO A 38 -12.34 10.08 -11.04
CA PRO A 38 -11.84 10.86 -12.18
C PRO A 38 -10.97 12.07 -11.80
N ALA A 39 -10.66 12.33 -10.54
CA ALA A 39 -9.83 13.45 -10.09
C ALA A 39 -8.32 13.17 -10.29
N GLU A 40 -7.48 14.22 -10.35
CA GLU A 40 -6.02 14.03 -10.48
C GLU A 40 -5.42 13.27 -9.28
N THR A 41 -6.05 13.36 -8.11
CA THR A 41 -5.62 12.68 -6.89
C THR A 41 -6.05 11.21 -6.83
N ASP A 42 -6.87 10.77 -7.77
CA ASP A 42 -7.35 9.39 -7.82
C ASP A 42 -6.24 8.43 -8.25
N LEU A 43 -6.41 7.18 -7.84
CA LEU A 43 -5.51 6.07 -8.11
C LEU A 43 -6.10 5.18 -9.19
N ALA A 44 -5.27 4.79 -10.15
CA ALA A 44 -5.62 3.80 -11.17
C ALA A 44 -4.55 2.72 -11.27
N GLY A 45 -4.92 1.45 -11.09
CA GLY A 45 -3.98 0.34 -11.17
C GLY A 45 -4.49 -0.97 -10.59
N ALA A 46 -3.60 -1.71 -9.95
CA ALA A 46 -3.89 -3.00 -9.34
C ALA A 46 -3.61 -2.98 -7.84
N LEU A 47 -4.58 -3.43 -7.06
CA LEU A 47 -4.50 -3.63 -5.62
C LEU A 47 -4.42 -5.13 -5.33
N THR A 48 -3.50 -5.55 -4.47
CA THR A 48 -3.35 -6.96 -4.09
C THR A 48 -3.39 -7.13 -2.58
N TYR A 49 -4.24 -8.05 -2.13
CA TYR A 49 -4.36 -8.44 -0.73
C TYR A 49 -3.68 -9.79 -0.52
N TYR A 50 -2.73 -9.88 0.41
CA TYR A 50 -1.98 -11.11 0.68
C TYR A 50 -2.34 -11.68 2.05
N PHE A 51 -2.83 -12.92 2.07
CA PHE A 51 -3.25 -13.61 3.29
C PHE A 51 -2.28 -14.73 3.64
N ASN A 52 -2.00 -14.95 4.91
CA ASN A 52 -1.23 -16.11 5.38
C ASN A 52 -2.10 -17.39 5.42
N SER A 53 -1.49 -18.52 5.81
CA SER A 53 -2.18 -19.81 5.99
C SER A 53 -3.33 -19.77 7.01
N TYR A 54 -3.29 -18.85 7.98
CA TYR A 54 -4.37 -18.60 8.94
C TYR A 54 -5.48 -17.71 8.37
N GLN A 55 -5.46 -17.40 7.08
CA GLN A 55 -6.41 -16.50 6.40
C GLN A 55 -6.46 -15.08 6.98
N GLN A 56 -5.34 -14.62 7.56
CA GLN A 56 -5.18 -13.26 8.05
C GLN A 56 -4.44 -12.42 7.02
N LEU A 57 -4.98 -11.25 6.67
CA LEU A 57 -4.38 -10.31 5.72
C LEU A 57 -3.04 -9.80 6.26
N GLN A 58 -1.90 -10.13 5.65
CA GLN A 58 -0.57 -9.70 6.14
C GLN A 58 0.00 -8.53 5.35
N ARG A 59 -0.34 -8.39 4.07
CA ARG A 59 0.21 -7.35 3.21
C ARG A 59 -0.82 -6.82 2.23
N ILE A 60 -0.78 -5.53 1.97
CA ILE A 60 -1.53 -4.87 0.90
C ILE A 60 -0.53 -4.19 -0.02
N THR A 61 -0.59 -4.48 -1.32
CA THR A 61 0.23 -3.79 -2.32
C THR A 61 -0.63 -3.07 -3.33
N PHE A 62 -0.16 -1.91 -3.80
CA PHE A 62 -0.75 -1.22 -4.93
C PHE A 62 0.33 -0.88 -5.94
N GLN A 63 0.04 -1.15 -7.21
CA GLN A 63 0.88 -0.76 -8.34
C GLN A 63 -0.01 -0.09 -9.38
N GLY A 64 0.30 1.15 -9.71
CA GLY A 64 -0.55 1.95 -10.59
C GLY A 64 -0.01 3.35 -10.79
N THR A 65 -0.92 4.28 -11.06
CA THR A 65 -0.62 5.67 -11.38
C THR A 65 -1.53 6.64 -10.63
N THR A 66 -1.07 7.88 -10.49
CA THR A 66 -1.86 9.02 -10.02
C THR A 66 -1.32 10.32 -10.65
N GLY A 67 -2.18 11.33 -10.74
CA GLY A 67 -1.79 12.68 -11.16
C GLY A 67 -1.17 13.49 -10.03
N ASP A 68 -1.64 13.25 -8.81
CA ASP A 68 -1.23 13.96 -7.60
C ASP A 68 -1.28 13.04 -6.36
N GLY A 69 -0.11 12.59 -5.90
CA GLY A 69 0.01 11.68 -4.76
C GLY A 69 -0.23 12.31 -3.38
N ARG A 70 -0.53 13.60 -3.27
CA ARG A 70 -0.63 14.29 -1.97
C ARG A 70 -1.67 13.66 -1.04
N GLU A 71 -2.83 13.25 -1.56
CA GLU A 71 -3.89 12.67 -0.71
C GLU A 71 -3.53 11.27 -0.23
N LEU A 72 -2.93 10.46 -1.11
CA LEU A 72 -2.39 9.15 -0.75
C LEU A 72 -1.33 9.28 0.34
N VAL A 73 -0.39 10.21 0.20
CA VAL A 73 0.63 10.46 1.24
C VAL A 73 -0.01 10.88 2.55
N ARG A 74 -0.93 11.85 2.54
CA ARG A 74 -1.63 12.30 3.77
C ARG A 74 -2.33 11.13 4.47
N PHE A 75 -3.04 10.29 3.70
CA PHE A 75 -3.70 9.10 4.21
C PHE A 75 -2.71 8.11 4.84
N LEU A 76 -1.61 7.78 4.14
CA LEU A 76 -0.62 6.81 4.61
C LEU A 76 0.17 7.31 5.84
N THR A 77 0.49 8.60 5.89
CA THR A 77 1.11 9.20 7.07
C THR A 77 0.17 9.15 8.27
N ALA A 78 -1.11 9.53 8.09
CA ALA A 78 -2.07 9.56 9.19
C ALA A 78 -2.48 8.17 9.70
N GLN A 79 -2.65 7.19 8.80
CA GLN A 79 -3.19 5.87 9.15
C GLN A 79 -2.11 4.82 9.44
N TYR A 80 -0.94 4.94 8.81
CA TYR A 80 0.11 3.92 8.86
C TYR A 80 1.47 4.47 9.31
N GLY A 81 1.57 5.76 9.62
CA GLY A 81 2.81 6.35 10.14
C GLY A 81 3.93 6.49 9.10
N PHE A 82 3.61 6.56 7.81
CA PHE A 82 4.61 6.79 6.77
C PHE A 82 5.30 8.14 6.93
N GLN A 83 6.62 8.14 6.85
CA GLN A 83 7.48 9.31 6.95
C GLN A 83 8.30 9.50 5.68
N ARG A 84 8.61 10.77 5.35
CA ARG A 84 9.39 11.10 4.16
C ARG A 84 10.85 10.67 4.34
N ARG A 85 11.38 9.90 3.38
CA ARG A 85 12.81 9.63 3.23
C ARG A 85 13.38 10.45 2.06
N LEU A 86 14.49 11.15 2.29
CA LEU A 86 15.20 11.84 1.22
C LEU A 86 15.99 10.85 0.37
N THR A 87 16.00 11.10 -0.94
CA THR A 87 16.72 10.33 -1.94
C THR A 87 17.55 11.27 -2.81
N ASN A 88 18.63 10.73 -3.41
CA ASN A 88 19.47 11.49 -4.33
C ASN A 88 18.84 11.64 -5.73
N ASP A 89 17.74 10.93 -6.00
CA ASP A 89 16.95 11.08 -7.21
C ASP A 89 15.80 12.09 -6.95
N PRO A 90 15.79 13.26 -7.61
CA PRO A 90 14.79 14.31 -7.40
C PRO A 90 13.42 13.95 -7.99
N SER A 91 13.36 12.99 -8.91
CA SER A 91 12.10 12.51 -9.50
C SER A 91 11.46 11.37 -8.69
N LEU A 92 12.13 10.93 -7.62
CA LEU A 92 11.67 9.87 -6.75
C LEU A 92 11.30 10.44 -5.38
N PHE A 93 10.08 10.15 -4.96
CA PHE A 93 9.55 10.53 -3.66
C PHE A 93 9.31 9.23 -2.87
N VAL A 94 10.11 9.00 -1.83
CA VAL A 94 10.02 7.78 -1.00
C VAL A 94 9.45 8.12 0.37
N TYR A 95 8.46 7.34 0.79
CA TYR A 95 7.95 7.37 2.15
C TYR A 95 8.02 5.96 2.73
N GLU A 96 8.38 5.85 4.00
CA GLU A 96 8.54 4.56 4.65
C GLU A 96 8.03 4.57 6.09
N VAL A 97 7.66 3.38 6.57
CA VAL A 97 7.46 3.11 8.00
C VAL A 97 8.77 2.48 8.50
N PRO A 98 9.57 3.20 9.29
CA PRO A 98 10.86 2.70 9.74
C PRO A 98 10.68 1.51 10.69
N ARG A 99 11.59 0.54 10.60
CA ARG A 99 11.72 -0.56 11.57
C ARG A 99 13.10 -0.48 12.21
N LEU A 100 13.16 -0.67 13.52
CA LEU A 100 14.42 -0.66 14.25
C LEU A 100 15.31 -1.83 13.79
N GLY A 101 16.56 -1.53 13.39
CA GLY A 101 17.56 -2.56 13.09
C GLY A 101 17.32 -3.38 11.82
N GLY A 102 16.49 -2.91 10.88
CA GLY A 102 16.17 -3.66 9.66
C GLY A 102 15.64 -2.81 8.50
N PRO A 103 15.26 -3.44 7.38
CA PRO A 103 14.61 -2.74 6.27
C PRO A 103 13.28 -2.13 6.71
N PRO A 104 12.80 -1.07 6.02
CA PRO A 104 11.53 -0.45 6.35
C PRO A 104 10.39 -1.46 6.30
N GLN A 105 9.48 -1.37 7.28
CA GLN A 105 8.32 -2.25 7.35
C GLN A 105 7.37 -2.02 6.17
N SER A 106 7.19 -0.79 5.74
CA SER A 106 6.29 -0.44 4.63
C SER A 106 6.90 0.68 3.82
N ILE A 107 6.61 0.69 2.51
CA ILE A 107 7.24 1.61 1.59
C ILE A 107 6.25 2.09 0.52
N LEU A 108 6.32 3.39 0.24
CA LEU A 108 5.67 4.06 -0.86
C LEU A 108 6.76 4.67 -1.71
N ARG A 109 6.72 4.40 -3.00
CA ARG A 109 7.50 5.10 -4.02
C ARG A 109 6.53 5.79 -4.96
N LEU A 110 6.69 7.10 -5.10
CA LEU A 110 6.08 7.88 -6.17
C LEU A 110 7.21 8.31 -7.10
N LYS A 111 7.20 7.83 -8.32
CA LYS A 111 8.21 8.15 -9.34
C LYS A 111 7.54 9.01 -10.40
N LEU A 112 8.10 10.19 -10.66
CA LEU A 112 7.62 11.04 -11.74
C LEU A 112 7.79 10.29 -13.07
N ALA A 113 6.74 10.27 -13.89
CA ALA A 113 6.78 9.67 -15.22
C ALA A 113 7.85 10.37 -16.08
N PRO A 114 8.58 9.64 -16.94
CA PRO A 114 9.64 10.20 -17.79
C PRO A 114 9.09 11.20 -18.83
N THR A 115 7.78 11.19 -19.07
CA THR A 115 7.12 12.12 -19.98
C THR A 115 5.75 12.48 -19.42
N LEU A 116 5.55 13.77 -19.18
CA LEU A 116 4.27 14.33 -18.71
C LEU A 116 3.47 14.79 -19.92
N LYS A 117 2.32 14.17 -20.17
CA LYS A 117 1.41 14.61 -21.22
C LYS A 117 0.24 15.38 -20.62
N ALA A 118 -0.07 16.54 -21.20
CA ALA A 118 -1.15 17.40 -20.73
C ALA A 118 -2.53 16.72 -20.80
N ASP A 119 -2.71 15.80 -21.75
CA ASP A 119 -3.93 15.00 -21.96
C ASP A 119 -4.02 13.75 -21.06
N MET A 120 -3.00 13.47 -20.25
CA MET A 120 -2.97 12.34 -19.30
C MET A 120 -2.69 12.82 -17.87
N PRO A 121 -3.55 13.67 -17.28
CA PRO A 121 -3.29 14.28 -15.98
C PRO A 121 -3.19 13.25 -14.84
N HIS A 122 -3.76 12.05 -14.98
CA HIS A 122 -3.73 10.98 -13.96
C HIS A 122 -2.48 10.08 -14.02
N GLN A 123 -1.58 10.29 -14.97
CA GLN A 123 -0.39 9.44 -15.18
C GLN A 123 0.92 10.20 -14.97
N ARG A 124 0.92 11.19 -14.07
CA ARG A 124 2.13 11.96 -13.75
C ARG A 124 3.09 11.19 -12.86
N PHE A 125 2.57 10.33 -11.99
CA PHE A 125 3.36 9.51 -11.08
C PHE A 125 3.04 8.03 -11.23
N ASP A 126 4.10 7.23 -11.33
CA ASP A 126 4.03 5.81 -11.04
C ASP A 126 4.04 5.61 -9.52
N VAL A 127 3.10 4.79 -9.06
CA VAL A 127 2.88 4.48 -7.64
C VAL A 127 3.23 3.03 -7.40
N TRP A 128 4.17 2.80 -6.48
CA TRP A 128 4.44 1.48 -5.92
C TRP A 128 4.34 1.55 -4.40
N LEU A 129 3.35 0.84 -3.86
CA LEU A 129 3.01 0.85 -2.45
C LEU A 129 3.02 -0.58 -1.92
N VAL A 130 3.70 -0.76 -0.80
CA VAL A 130 3.67 -1.97 0.02
C VAL A 130 3.36 -1.54 1.45
N ILE A 131 2.25 -2.03 1.99
CA ILE A 131 1.88 -1.89 3.38
C ILE A 131 1.89 -3.28 3.99
N GLU A 132 2.78 -3.50 4.95
CA GLU A 132 2.76 -4.68 5.80
C GLU A 132 1.78 -4.44 6.95
N ARG A 133 1.19 -5.53 7.47
CA ARG A 133 0.35 -5.46 8.66
C ARG A 133 1.15 -4.76 9.76
N PRO A 134 0.63 -3.67 10.36
CA PRO A 134 1.26 -3.04 11.50
C PRO A 134 1.48 -4.09 12.59
N GLU A 135 2.69 -4.15 13.15
CA GLU A 135 2.88 -4.92 14.36
C GLU A 135 2.00 -4.27 15.42
N GLU A 136 1.32 -5.07 16.24
CA GLU A 136 0.67 -4.53 17.43
C GLU A 136 1.79 -3.77 18.18
N PRO A 137 1.64 -2.46 18.48
CA PRO A 137 2.69 -1.74 19.16
C PRO A 137 3.05 -2.55 20.42
N PRO A 138 4.34 -2.79 20.72
CA PRO A 138 4.71 -3.57 21.87
C PRO A 138 3.98 -2.99 23.05
N LYS A 139 3.11 -3.79 23.68
CA LYS A 139 2.29 -3.32 24.80
C LYS A 139 3.24 -2.64 25.78
N PRO A 140 2.95 -1.38 26.20
CA PRO A 140 3.74 -0.75 27.24
C PRO A 140 3.81 -1.73 28.40
N PHE A 141 4.94 -1.79 29.09
CA PHE A 141 5.20 -2.85 30.07
C PHE A 141 4.10 -2.97 31.15
N TRP A 142 3.37 -1.89 31.42
CA TRP A 142 2.19 -1.86 32.30
C TRP A 142 0.92 -2.55 31.77
N GLN A 143 0.87 -2.92 30.48
CA GLN A 143 -0.19 -3.69 29.83
C GLN A 143 0.23 -5.14 29.51
N ARG A 144 1.45 -5.55 29.89
CA ARG A 144 1.84 -6.96 29.88
C ARG A 144 1.32 -7.60 31.16
N THR A 145 0.06 -8.02 31.17
CA THR A 145 -0.39 -9.00 32.16
C THR A 145 0.19 -10.34 31.77
N ASP A 146 1.20 -10.78 32.49
CA ASP A 146 1.73 -12.13 32.42
C ASP A 146 0.59 -13.13 32.69
N ARG A 147 0.40 -14.04 31.74
CA ARG A 147 -0.21 -15.36 31.94
C ARG A 147 0.59 -16.37 31.15
#